data_AF-A0AAD9KRT1-F1
#
_entry.id   AF-A0AAD9KRT1-F1
#
_cell.length_a   1.000
_cell.length_b   1.000
_cell.length_c   1.000
_cell.angle_alpha   90.00
_cell.angle_beta   90.00
_cell.angle_gamma   90.00
#
_symmetry.space_group_name_H-M   'P 1'
#
loop_
_entity.id
_entity.type
_entity.pdbx_description
1 polymer ?
#
loop_
_entity_poly.entity_id
_entity_poly.type
_entity_poly.pdbx_seq_one_letter_code
_entity_poly.pdbx_strand_id
1 'polypeptide(L)'
;MLWVVRPFRSFRSVTRVKLWVVRPFRWEAMQAGEISMRQLKLAMEVGDKPIVIRCHLYFGLSLMQRGQLRPSRNVIRHQYNLAKSLPVMDRQLLDICQGLWTKLRYMYERRKVQKTSKRLQKMEEKES
;
A
#
# COMPACT_ATOMS: atom_id res chain seq x y z
N MET A 1 -14.35 -31.91 27.57
CA MET A 1 -14.09 -31.86 26.12
C MET A 1 -12.76 -31.13 25.91
N LEU A 2 -11.82 -31.84 25.30
CA LEU A 2 -10.38 -31.56 25.33
C LEU A 2 -10.00 -30.34 24.48
N TRP A 3 -9.23 -29.45 25.09
CA TRP A 3 -8.49 -28.39 24.41
C TRP A 3 -7.34 -29.01 23.63
N VAL A 4 -7.40 -29.00 22.30
CA VAL A 4 -6.27 -29.38 21.44
C VAL A 4 -5.40 -28.16 21.22
N VAL A 5 -4.42 -27.97 22.11
CA VAL A 5 -3.25 -27.12 21.90
C VAL A 5 -2.33 -27.84 20.91
N ARG A 6 -2.15 -27.32 19.70
CA ARG A 6 -1.12 -27.81 18.77
C ARG A 6 0.20 -27.06 18.99
N PRO A 7 1.33 -27.78 19.15
CA PRO A 7 2.60 -27.17 19.50
C PRO A 7 3.36 -26.61 18.30
N PHE A 8 4.02 -25.51 18.58
CA PHE A 8 5.16 -24.93 17.90
C PHE A 8 6.25 -25.99 17.63
N ARG A 9 6.68 -26.16 16.37
CA ARG A 9 7.96 -26.83 16.06
C ARG A 9 8.75 -26.06 15.00
N SER A 10 9.92 -25.64 15.46
CA SER A 10 11.05 -25.07 14.73
C SER A 10 11.68 -26.07 13.77
N PHE A 11 12.07 -25.61 12.57
CA PHE A 11 13.10 -26.26 11.76
C PHE A 11 13.93 -25.21 10.99
N ARG A 12 15.14 -24.94 11.49
CA ARG A 12 16.32 -24.46 10.73
C ARG A 12 17.00 -25.73 10.17
N SER A 13 17.68 -25.81 9.02
CA SER A 13 18.30 -24.80 8.13
C SER A 13 18.93 -25.54 6.92
N VAL A 14 19.44 -24.75 5.96
CA VAL A 14 20.45 -25.08 4.90
C VAL A 14 19.79 -25.65 3.61
N THR A 15 19.95 -25.11 2.39
CA THR A 15 21.05 -24.39 1.72
C THR A 15 20.51 -23.47 0.60
N ARG A 16 21.09 -22.27 0.48
CA ARG A 16 21.33 -21.46 -0.74
C ARG A 16 20.52 -21.81 -2.00
N VAL A 17 19.36 -21.17 -2.19
CA VAL A 17 18.79 -20.94 -3.54
C VAL A 17 19.04 -19.49 -3.94
N LYS A 18 19.79 -19.36 -5.03
CA LYS A 18 20.01 -18.20 -5.89
C LYS A 18 19.06 -17.02 -5.65
N LEU A 19 19.65 -15.91 -5.21
CA LEU A 19 19.39 -14.52 -5.61
C LEU A 19 18.09 -14.28 -6.39
N TRP A 20 16.96 -14.18 -5.70
CA TRP A 20 15.81 -13.43 -6.19
C TRP A 20 15.98 -11.96 -5.80
N VAL A 21 16.93 -11.25 -6.42
CA VAL A 21 16.78 -9.78 -6.56
C VAL A 21 15.91 -9.54 -7.78
N VAL A 22 14.67 -10.00 -7.72
CA VAL A 22 13.62 -9.46 -8.58
C VAL A 22 13.01 -8.37 -7.72
N ARG A 23 12.98 -7.13 -8.21
CA ARG A 23 12.09 -6.10 -7.68
C ARG A 23 10.74 -6.29 -8.38
N PRO A 24 9.81 -7.14 -7.91
CA PRO A 24 8.62 -7.52 -8.67
C PRO A 24 7.44 -6.58 -8.32
N PHE A 25 7.64 -5.61 -7.45
CA PHE A 25 6.53 -4.83 -6.87
C PHE A 25 5.77 -3.96 -7.88
N ARG A 26 6.38 -3.63 -9.03
CA ARG A 26 5.81 -2.69 -9.99
C ARG A 26 4.76 -3.34 -10.91
N TRP A 27 4.96 -4.59 -11.32
CA TRP A 27 3.99 -5.29 -12.18
C TRP A 27 2.76 -5.69 -11.37
N GLU A 28 2.94 -6.15 -10.13
CA GLU A 28 1.84 -6.44 -9.19
C GLU A 28 1.01 -5.18 -8.91
N ALA A 29 1.67 -4.04 -8.70
CA ALA A 29 0.99 -2.77 -8.53
C ALA A 29 0.21 -2.35 -9.78
N MET A 30 0.73 -2.60 -10.99
CA MET A 30 -0.01 -2.32 -12.24
C MET A 30 -1.25 -3.22 -12.36
N GLN A 31 -1.08 -4.53 -12.17
CA GLN A 31 -2.19 -5.49 -12.20
C GLN A 31 -3.24 -5.16 -11.14
N ALA A 32 -2.83 -4.88 -9.90
CA ALA A 32 -3.74 -4.49 -8.83
C ALA A 32 -4.50 -3.19 -9.15
N GLY A 33 -3.83 -2.23 -9.79
CA GLY A 33 -4.48 -1.00 -10.27
C GLY A 33 -5.54 -1.29 -11.33
N GLU A 34 -5.23 -2.12 -12.32
CA GLU A 34 -6.16 -2.50 -13.38
C GLU A 34 -7.36 -3.29 -12.84
N ILE A 35 -7.12 -4.27 -11.98
CA ILE A 35 -8.19 -5.04 -11.31
C ILE A 35 -9.09 -4.10 -10.51
N SER A 36 -8.51 -3.16 -9.75
CA SER A 36 -9.28 -2.18 -8.97
C SER A 36 -10.16 -1.31 -9.86
N MET A 37 -9.71 -0.93 -11.06
CA MET A 37 -10.52 -0.16 -12.01
C MET A 37 -11.67 -0.98 -12.61
N ARG A 38 -11.43 -2.27 -12.91
CA ARG A 38 -12.50 -3.17 -13.39
C ARG A 38 -13.56 -3.37 -12.32
N GLN A 39 -13.14 -3.61 -11.07
CA GLN A 39 -14.05 -3.72 -9.92
C GLN A 39 -14.81 -2.43 -9.65
N LEU A 40 -14.15 -1.28 -9.83
CA LEU A 40 -14.78 0.03 -9.68
C LEU A 40 -15.94 0.21 -10.68
N LYS A 41 -15.73 -0.18 -11.95
CA LYS A 41 -16.78 -0.10 -12.97
C LYS A 41 -18.01 -0.91 -12.56
N LEU A 42 -17.81 -2.16 -12.13
CA LEU A 42 -18.90 -3.01 -11.63
C LEU A 42 -19.56 -2.43 -10.38
N ALA A 43 -18.78 -1.91 -9.43
CA ALA A 43 -19.30 -1.32 -8.20
C ALA A 43 -20.13 -0.06 -8.46
N MET A 44 -19.75 0.75 -9.46
CA MET A 44 -20.54 1.90 -9.91
C MET A 44 -21.86 1.46 -10.56
N GLU A 45 -21.84 0.38 -11.35
CA GLU A 45 -23.06 -0.19 -11.95
C GLU A 45 -24.03 -0.74 -10.88
N VAL A 46 -23.50 -1.35 -9.82
CA VAL A 46 -24.29 -1.85 -8.67
C VAL A 46 -24.80 -0.71 -7.77
N GLY A 47 -24.08 0.41 -7.71
CA GLY A 47 -24.43 1.57 -6.89
C GLY A 47 -24.00 1.46 -5.41
N ASP A 48 -23.14 0.52 -5.06
CA ASP A 48 -22.72 0.30 -3.66
C ASP A 48 -21.52 1.19 -3.27
N LYS A 49 -21.81 2.26 -2.52
CA LYS A 49 -20.85 3.33 -2.19
C LYS A 49 -19.62 2.86 -1.41
N PRO A 50 -19.70 2.02 -0.36
CA PRO A 50 -18.53 1.51 0.36
C PRO A 50 -17.59 0.71 -0.54
N ILE A 51 -18.12 -0.09 -1.47
CA ILE A 51 -17.31 -0.86 -2.43
C ILE A 51 -16.56 0.08 -3.38
N VAL A 52 -17.24 1.11 -3.90
CA VAL A 52 -16.62 2.15 -4.73
C VAL A 52 -15.45 2.82 -3.99
N ILE A 53 -15.64 3.18 -2.73
CA ILE A 53 -14.58 3.78 -1.90
C ILE A 53 -13.40 2.81 -1.74
N ARG A 54 -13.64 1.52 -1.42
CA ARG A 54 -12.57 0.52 -1.30
C ARG A 54 -11.78 0.37 -2.61
N CYS A 55 -12.47 0.30 -3.74
CA CYS A 55 -11.81 0.19 -5.05
C CYS A 55 -10.90 1.40 -5.33
N HIS A 56 -11.35 2.61 -5.01
CA HIS A 56 -10.51 3.80 -5.10
C HIS A 56 -9.31 3.75 -4.14
N LEU A 57 -9.48 3.25 -2.92
CA LEU A 57 -8.37 3.10 -1.96
C LEU A 57 -7.31 2.09 -2.48
N TYR A 58 -7.73 0.98 -3.08
CA TYR A 58 -6.80 0.02 -3.70
C TYR A 58 -6.10 0.58 -4.94
N PHE A 59 -6.82 1.37 -5.76
CA PHE A 59 -6.18 2.15 -6.81
C PHE A 59 -5.15 3.13 -6.24
N GLY A 60 -5.47 3.85 -5.15
CA GLY A 60 -4.55 4.72 -4.41
C GLY A 60 -3.30 3.98 -3.90
N LEU A 61 -3.46 2.75 -3.41
CA LEU A 61 -2.35 1.88 -3.00
C LEU A 61 -1.46 1.52 -4.19
N SER A 62 -2.04 1.17 -5.33
CA SER A 62 -1.29 0.86 -6.55
C SER A 62 -0.41 2.04 -7.01
N LEU A 63 -0.95 3.27 -6.92
CA LEU A 63 -0.23 4.50 -7.21
C LEU A 63 0.96 4.69 -6.25
N MET A 64 0.74 4.44 -4.96
CA MET A 64 1.78 4.54 -3.94
C MET A 64 2.92 3.54 -4.17
N GLN A 65 2.60 2.29 -4.52
CA GLN A 65 3.60 1.26 -4.85
C GLN A 65 4.45 1.64 -6.07
N ARG A 66 3.85 2.33 -7.05
CA ARG A 66 4.54 2.88 -8.22
C ARG A 66 5.34 4.16 -7.92
N GLY A 67 5.34 4.64 -6.69
CA GLY A 67 6.04 5.86 -6.27
C GLY A 67 5.28 7.16 -6.55
N GLN A 68 4.03 7.08 -7.01
CA GLN A 68 3.13 8.21 -7.24
C GLN A 68 2.44 8.63 -5.94
N LEU A 69 3.24 9.18 -5.01
CA LEU A 69 2.78 9.50 -3.65
C LEU A 69 1.77 10.67 -3.62
N ARG A 70 1.95 11.70 -4.46
CA ARG A 70 1.03 12.85 -4.54
C ARG A 70 -0.38 12.44 -5.00
N PRO A 71 -0.56 11.72 -6.13
CA PRO A 71 -1.87 11.23 -6.54
C PRO A 71 -2.52 10.33 -5.48
N SER A 72 -1.74 9.40 -4.91
CA SER A 72 -2.22 8.49 -3.87
C SER A 72 -2.77 9.25 -2.65
N ARG A 73 -2.06 10.28 -2.20
CA ARG A 73 -2.51 11.15 -1.09
C ARG A 73 -3.88 11.78 -1.35
N ASN A 74 -4.08 12.29 -2.57
CA ASN A 74 -5.33 12.95 -2.93
C ASN A 74 -6.49 11.97 -2.92
N VAL A 75 -6.28 10.77 -3.49
CA VAL A 75 -7.27 9.69 -3.47
C VAL A 75 -7.62 9.30 -2.04
N ILE A 76 -6.63 8.99 -1.19
CA ILE A 76 -6.88 8.57 0.20
C ILE A 76 -7.65 9.64 0.98
N ARG A 77 -7.26 10.91 0.86
CA ARG A 77 -7.92 12.01 1.57
C ARG A 77 -9.37 12.21 1.11
N HIS A 78 -9.61 12.17 -0.20
CA HIS A 78 -10.95 12.30 -0.74
C HIS A 78 -11.85 11.16 -0.27
N GLN A 79 -11.36 9.92 -0.38
CA GLN A 79 -12.10 8.72 0.02
C GLN A 79 -12.36 8.65 1.53
N TYR A 80 -11.44 9.12 2.36
CA TYR A 80 -11.65 9.22 3.81
C TYR A 80 -12.80 10.18 4.17
N ASN A 81 -12.90 11.32 3.47
CA ASN A 81 -13.98 12.27 3.69
C ASN A 81 -15.32 11.68 3.22
N LEU A 82 -15.34 10.99 2.08
CA LEU A 82 -16.53 10.30 1.59
C LEU A 82 -16.99 9.22 2.59
N ALA A 83 -16.07 8.40 3.08
CA ALA A 83 -16.35 7.36 4.08
C ALA A 83 -16.98 7.93 5.36
N LYS A 84 -16.54 9.12 5.81
CA LYS A 84 -17.14 9.82 6.96
C LYS A 84 -18.54 10.37 6.70
N SER A 85 -18.83 10.75 5.46
CA SER A 85 -20.14 11.28 5.07
C SER A 85 -21.19 10.21 4.79
N LEU A 86 -20.82 8.92 4.83
CA LEU A 86 -21.77 7.83 4.63
C LEU A 86 -22.78 7.77 5.79
N PRO A 87 -24.07 7.45 5.50
CA PRO A 87 -25.10 7.34 6.53
C PRO A 87 -24.81 6.21 7.52
N VAL A 88 -24.14 5.15 7.06
CA VAL A 88 -23.64 4.06 7.91
C VAL A 88 -22.12 4.15 7.92
N MET A 89 -21.55 4.41 9.10
CA MET A 89 -20.10 4.52 9.27
C MET A 89 -19.46 3.13 9.28
N ASP A 90 -18.82 2.76 8.16
CA ASP A 90 -18.01 1.55 8.08
C ASP A 90 -16.64 1.78 8.74
N ARG A 91 -16.47 1.28 9.97
CA ARG A 91 -15.22 1.39 10.73
C ARG A 91 -14.04 0.75 9.98
N GLN A 92 -14.27 -0.38 9.31
CA GLN A 92 -13.21 -1.07 8.57
C GLN A 92 -12.68 -0.20 7.42
N LEU A 93 -13.56 0.56 6.77
CA LEU A 93 -13.19 1.48 5.69
C LEU A 93 -12.30 2.62 6.18
N LEU A 94 -12.61 3.15 7.37
CA LEU A 94 -11.79 4.17 8.01
C LEU A 94 -10.43 3.61 8.44
N ASP A 95 -10.37 2.39 8.95
CA ASP A 95 -9.13 1.72 9.32
C ASP A 95 -8.21 1.50 8.10
N ILE A 96 -8.79 1.11 6.95
CA ILE A 96 -8.05 1.00 5.68
C ILE A 96 -7.44 2.36 5.30
N CYS A 97 -8.23 3.44 5.39
CA CYS A 97 -7.73 4.78 5.09
C CYS A 97 -6.55 5.17 6.00
N GLN A 98 -6.66 4.90 7.29
CA GLN A 98 -5.61 5.20 8.27
C GLN A 98 -4.35 4.35 8.03
N GLY A 99 -4.49 3.07 7.71
CA GLY A 99 -3.39 2.18 7.35
C GLY A 99 -2.66 2.66 6.10
N LEU A 100 -3.41 3.07 5.07
CA LEU A 100 -2.83 3.65 3.86
C LEU A 100 -2.15 4.99 4.12
N TRP A 101 -2.70 5.84 4.98
CA TRP A 101 -2.09 7.11 5.36
C TRP A 101 -0.77 6.92 6.09
N THR A 102 -0.72 5.96 7.01
CA THR A 102 0.51 5.59 7.73
C THR A 102 1.57 5.08 6.77
N LYS A 103 1.19 4.20 5.83
CA LYS A 103 2.08 3.71 4.77
C LYS A 103 2.58 4.84 3.87
N LEU A 104 1.72 5.78 3.52
CA LEU A 104 2.08 6.95 2.72
C LEU A 104 3.11 7.82 3.44
N ARG A 105 2.90 8.12 4.73
CA ARG A 105 3.86 8.88 5.56
C ARG A 105 5.23 8.20 5.58
N TYR A 106 5.26 6.88 5.83
CA TYR A 106 6.50 6.10 5.78
C TYR A 106 7.23 6.22 4.43
N MET A 107 6.50 6.14 3.32
CA MET A 107 7.07 6.28 1.98
C MET A 107 7.66 7.68 1.72
N TYR A 108 7.06 8.74 2.27
CA TYR A 108 7.62 10.09 2.22
C TYR A 108 8.92 10.21 3.01
N GLU A 109 8.95 9.71 4.25
CA GLU A 109 10.15 9.73 5.09
C GLU A 109 11.31 8.96 4.46
N ARG A 110 11.05 7.76 3.93
CA ARG A 110 12.06 6.99 3.19
C ARG A 110 12.62 7.77 2.01
N ARG A 111 11.77 8.46 1.25
CA ARG A 111 12.22 9.26 0.09
C ARG A 111 13.07 10.45 0.54
N LYS A 112 12.76 11.05 1.69
CA LYS A 112 13.56 12.12 2.29
C LYS A 112 14.95 11.62 2.68
N VAL A 113 15.02 10.52 3.44
CA VAL A 113 16.29 9.90 3.86
C VAL A 113 17.15 9.54 2.65
N GLN A 114 16.58 8.89 1.63
CA GLN A 114 17.31 8.54 0.40
C GLN A 114 17.87 9.75 -0.34
N LYS A 115 17.14 10.88 -0.35
CA LYS A 115 17.65 12.12 -0.96
C LYS A 115 18.81 12.69 -0.15
N THR A 116 18.75 12.64 1.17
CA THR A 116 19.83 13.09 2.05
C THR A 116 21.09 12.25 1.85
N SER A 117 20.98 10.92 1.88
CA SER A 117 22.13 10.02 1.66
C SER A 117 22.79 10.27 0.30
N LYS A 118 22.02 10.46 -0.77
CA LYS A 118 22.55 10.78 -2.11
C LYS A 118 23.22 12.15 -2.18
N ARG A 119 22.82 13.12 -1.35
CA ARG A 119 23.47 14.44 -1.29
C ARG A 119 24.81 14.34 -0.59
N LEU A 120 24.89 13.60 0.51
CA LEU A 120 26.14 13.38 1.26
C LEU A 120 27.19 12.69 0.39
N GLN A 121 26.81 11.61 -0.31
CA GLN A 121 27.69 10.92 -1.25
C GLN A 121 28.26 11.85 -2.34
N LYS A 122 27.44 12.78 -2.85
CA LYS A 122 27.86 13.78 -3.84
C LYS A 122 28.77 14.88 -3.28
N MET A 123 28.76 15.10 -1.96
CA MET A 123 29.66 16.06 -1.31
C MET A 123 31.02 15.40 -1.07
N GLU A 124 31.02 14.15 -0.60
CA GLU A 124 32.24 13.33 -0.44
C GLU A 124 32.98 13.13 -1.78
N GLU A 125 32.26 12.85 -2.87
CA GLU A 125 32.83 12.73 -4.22
C GLU A 125 33.39 14.03 -4.81
N LYS A 126 33.05 15.20 -4.25
CA LYS A 126 33.54 16.51 -4.74
C LYS A 126 34.73 17.04 -3.97
N GLU A 127 34.98 16.52 -2.77
CA GLU A 127 36.16 16.85 -1.96
C GLU A 127 37.37 15.97 -2.30
N SER A 128 37.16 14.94 -3.13
CA SER A 128 38.19 14.02 -3.63
C SER A 128 38.50 14.27 -5.11
#